data_AF-A0A960TLY3-F1
#
_entry.id   AF-A0A960TLY3-F1
#
_cell.length_a   1.000
_cell.length_b   1.000
_cell.length_c   1.000
_cell.angle_alpha   90.00
_cell.angle_beta   90.00
_cell.angle_gamma   90.00
#
_symmetry.space_group_name_H-M   'P 1'
#
loop_
_entity.id
_entity.type
_entity.pdbx_description
1 polymer ?
#
loop_
_entity_poly.entity_id
_entity_poly.type
_entity_poly.pdbx_seq_one_letter_code
_entity_poly.pdbx_strand_id
1 'polypeptide(L)'
;MKWRITMFRPVYSIYLLLFFFLNSCALLTQFIGQENQPSFSLKNVSISSITLETIQLKVLAGVRNPYPVTLPKSILNMDVLIEGSKFGNFSNMDLGKIEAKSTRDIPVDVVLKYSDLLEIYKKLPGKEILEVSLNGNIDVPIPESLPAVGQKSFTFPFQEKKQIPAILPTIEITNFKIIKPDPQKIIASSGSALAGSAMSYLDNLLGGGGKSAGSAVSAGLSAIEVDVDTEFDLVLTNKASSKLNFSSLKYNLDLNNEKFLSGNPGQIINNGKESIIKIKSSFPLKSVSSGIAAAIQKKSSDFQLKGDSLLGIEALGNEKINFSFDKMGNFKW
;
A
#
# COMPACT_ATOMS: atom_id res chain seq x y z
N MET A 1 2.52 -22.64 103.87
CA MET A 1 1.49 -22.54 102.82
C MET A 1 1.10 -21.07 102.65
N LYS A 2 1.63 -20.40 101.63
CA LYS A 2 1.10 -19.16 101.03
C LYS A 2 1.92 -18.86 99.77
N TRP A 3 1.21 -18.71 98.67
CA TRP A 3 1.73 -18.60 97.31
C TRP A 3 1.65 -17.14 96.83
N ARG A 4 2.53 -16.80 95.88
CA ARG A 4 2.36 -15.92 94.71
C ARG A 4 2.94 -14.48 94.66
N ILE A 5 3.79 -14.36 93.63
CA ILE A 5 3.83 -13.41 92.51
C ILE A 5 4.54 -12.07 92.72
N THR A 6 5.77 -12.05 92.20
CA THR A 6 6.54 -10.91 91.73
C THR A 6 5.85 -10.20 90.56
N MET A 7 5.56 -8.90 90.71
CA MET A 7 5.19 -8.00 89.60
C MET A 7 6.45 -7.57 88.83
N PHE A 8 6.47 -7.86 87.53
CA PHE A 8 7.45 -7.36 86.57
C PHE A 8 6.95 -6.02 86.00
N ARG A 9 7.81 -5.01 85.96
CA ARG A 9 7.50 -3.65 85.45
C ARG A 9 7.35 -3.66 83.92
N PRO A 10 6.33 -3.01 83.33
CA PRO A 10 6.12 -3.02 81.88
C PRO A 10 6.84 -1.84 81.23
N VAL A 11 8.01 -2.07 80.63
CA VAL A 11 8.71 -1.06 79.80
C VAL A 11 8.73 -1.47 78.31
N TYR A 12 8.24 -2.66 77.97
CA TYR A 12 8.31 -3.23 76.62
C TYR A 12 7.04 -3.06 75.75
N SER A 13 6.06 -2.24 76.17
CA SER A 13 4.76 -2.17 75.46
C SER A 13 4.64 -1.02 74.44
N ILE A 14 5.65 -0.16 74.27
CA ILE A 14 5.62 0.98 73.32
C ILE A 14 6.41 0.70 72.03
N TYR A 15 7.34 -0.26 72.03
CA TYR A 15 8.15 -0.56 70.83
C TYR A 15 7.46 -1.48 69.80
N LEU A 16 6.36 -2.16 70.17
CA LEU A 16 5.67 -3.09 69.25
C LEU A 16 4.68 -2.37 68.30
N LEU A 17 4.30 -1.12 68.60
CA LEU A 17 3.32 -0.36 67.80
C LEU A 17 3.97 0.51 66.71
N LEU A 18 5.29 0.75 66.79
CA LEU A 18 6.03 1.53 65.78
C LEU A 18 6.48 0.70 64.55
N PHE A 19 6.50 -0.63 64.67
CA PHE A 19 6.94 -1.53 63.58
C PHE A 19 5.85 -1.79 62.52
N PHE A 20 4.58 -1.49 62.83
CA PHE A 20 3.47 -1.71 61.88
C PHE A 20 3.26 -0.57 60.88
N PHE A 21 3.78 0.64 61.13
CA PHE A 21 3.61 1.78 60.24
C PHE A 21 4.65 1.88 59.11
N LEU A 22 5.78 1.17 59.20
CA LEU A 22 6.86 1.27 58.20
C LEU A 22 6.68 0.32 57.00
N ASN A 23 5.80 -0.69 57.10
CA ASN A 23 5.57 -1.65 56.00
C ASN A 23 4.37 -1.27 55.10
N SER A 24 3.57 -0.27 55.47
CA SER A 24 2.40 0.15 54.69
C SER A 24 2.75 0.97 53.45
N CYS A 25 3.99 1.49 53.35
CA CYS A 25 4.44 2.26 52.19
C CYS A 25 4.87 1.37 51.00
N ALA A 26 5.30 0.14 51.24
CA ALA A 26 5.82 -0.74 50.20
C ALA A 26 4.74 -1.24 49.22
N LEU A 27 3.49 -1.39 49.69
CA LEU A 27 2.36 -1.79 48.84
C LEU A 27 1.89 -0.65 47.92
N LEU A 28 1.97 0.61 48.36
CA LEU A 28 1.56 1.76 47.54
C LEU A 28 2.54 1.98 46.36
N THR A 29 3.84 1.80 46.59
CA THR A 29 4.86 1.84 45.52
C THR A 29 4.72 0.73 44.50
N GLN A 30 4.10 -0.40 44.86
CA GLN A 30 3.84 -1.52 43.95
C GLN A 30 2.64 -1.27 43.03
N PHE A 31 1.65 -0.49 43.49
CA PHE A 31 0.53 -0.01 42.65
C PHE A 31 0.87 1.25 41.85
N ILE A 32 1.81 2.08 42.33
CA ILE A 32 2.25 3.34 41.69
C ILE A 32 3.54 3.16 40.85
N GLY A 33 4.12 1.96 40.84
CA GLY A 33 5.29 1.64 40.00
C GLY A 33 4.99 1.80 38.51
N GLN A 34 6.00 2.17 37.72
CA GLN A 34 5.89 2.36 36.25
C GLN A 34 5.26 1.16 35.51
N GLU A 35 5.25 -0.02 36.13
CA GLU A 35 4.66 -1.25 35.58
C GLU A 35 3.13 -1.22 35.44
N ASN A 36 2.43 -0.35 36.21
CA ASN A 36 0.97 -0.22 36.19
C ASN A 36 0.46 1.01 35.41
N GLN A 37 1.31 1.66 34.63
CA GLN A 37 0.90 2.74 33.72
C GLN A 37 0.60 2.19 32.33
N PRO A 38 -0.31 2.81 31.54
CA PRO A 38 -0.42 2.49 30.13
C PRO A 38 0.94 2.60 29.48
N SER A 39 1.23 1.73 28.54
CA SER A 39 2.49 1.78 27.80
C SER A 39 2.25 1.80 26.31
N PHE A 40 3.10 2.56 25.62
CA PHE A 40 3.13 2.63 24.17
C PHE A 40 4.35 1.89 23.64
N SER A 41 4.16 1.17 22.54
CA SER A 41 5.24 0.51 21.81
C SER A 41 5.03 0.72 20.31
N LEU A 42 6.08 1.10 19.60
CA LEU A 42 6.06 1.06 18.14
C LEU A 42 6.64 -0.28 17.70
N LYS A 43 5.79 -1.15 17.15
CA LYS A 43 6.18 -2.52 16.83
C LYS A 43 6.90 -2.64 15.49
N ASN A 44 6.37 -1.95 14.48
CA ASN A 44 6.89 -2.07 13.13
C ASN A 44 6.51 -0.85 12.28
N VAL A 45 7.40 -0.47 11.37
CA VAL A 45 7.12 0.44 10.25
C VAL A 45 7.56 -0.25 8.97
N SER A 46 6.62 -0.55 8.09
CA SER A 46 6.89 -1.24 6.82
C SER A 46 6.21 -0.54 5.65
N ILE A 47 6.76 -0.72 4.44
CA ILE A 47 6.10 -0.26 3.22
C ILE A 47 4.99 -1.26 2.91
N SER A 48 3.74 -0.78 2.86
CA SER A 48 2.58 -1.65 2.60
C SER A 48 2.29 -1.80 1.12
N SER A 49 2.37 -0.70 0.37
CA SER A 49 2.14 -0.69 -1.07
C SER A 49 2.81 0.50 -1.76
N ILE A 50 3.07 0.33 -3.05
CA ILE A 50 3.59 1.35 -3.94
C ILE A 50 2.63 1.46 -5.12
N THR A 51 2.30 2.70 -5.52
CA THR A 51 1.51 2.97 -6.71
C THR A 51 2.25 3.91 -7.66
N LEU A 52 1.60 4.34 -8.75
CA LEU A 52 2.11 5.41 -9.62
C LEU A 52 2.09 6.80 -8.96
N GLU A 53 1.31 6.97 -7.88
CA GLU A 53 1.07 8.29 -7.27
C GLU A 53 1.52 8.39 -5.81
N THR A 54 1.59 7.24 -5.11
CA THR A 54 1.82 7.18 -3.68
C THR A 54 2.71 6.01 -3.26
N ILE A 55 3.42 6.21 -2.15
CA ILE A 55 3.99 5.14 -1.33
C ILE A 55 3.24 5.13 0.01
N GLN A 56 2.80 3.95 0.43
CA GLN A 56 2.07 3.77 1.69
C GLN A 56 2.95 3.06 2.72
N LEU A 57 3.02 3.63 3.91
CA LEU A 57 3.68 3.03 5.06
C LEU A 57 2.62 2.54 6.04
N LYS A 58 2.77 1.31 6.52
CA LYS A 58 1.97 0.77 7.62
C LYS A 58 2.80 0.84 8.89
N VAL A 59 2.29 1.59 9.85
CA VAL A 59 2.87 1.76 11.18
C VAL A 59 2.04 0.94 12.15
N LEU A 60 2.65 -0.04 12.82
CA LEU A 60 1.98 -0.85 13.83
C LEU A 60 2.35 -0.34 15.22
N ALA A 61 1.39 0.31 15.87
CA ALA A 61 1.48 0.85 17.21
C ALA A 61 0.78 -0.07 18.21
N GLY A 62 1.41 -0.43 19.32
CA GLY A 62 0.81 -1.21 20.40
C GLY A 62 0.59 -0.35 21.64
N VAL A 63 -0.65 -0.27 22.13
CA VAL A 63 -0.96 0.38 23.42
C VAL A 63 -1.44 -0.68 24.40
N ARG A 64 -0.78 -0.76 25.56
CA ARG A 64 -1.14 -1.66 26.65
C ARG A 64 -1.94 -0.91 27.70
N ASN A 65 -3.10 -1.46 28.07
CA ASN A 65 -3.89 -1.04 29.20
C ASN A 65 -3.69 -2.04 30.37
N PRO A 66 -2.94 -1.68 31.42
CA PRO A 66 -2.80 -2.54 32.59
C PRO A 66 -4.02 -2.50 33.52
N TYR A 67 -4.94 -1.54 33.34
CA TYR A 67 -6.03 -1.31 34.28
C TYR A 67 -7.18 -2.30 34.11
N PRO A 68 -7.93 -2.60 35.19
CA PRO A 68 -9.11 -3.48 35.14
C PRO A 68 -10.35 -2.81 34.51
N VAL A 69 -10.21 -1.62 33.92
CA VAL A 69 -11.28 -0.90 33.22
C VAL A 69 -10.81 -0.45 31.85
N THR A 70 -11.74 -0.29 30.91
CA THR A 70 -11.48 0.11 29.53
C THR A 70 -11.00 1.57 29.48
N LEU A 71 -9.91 1.83 28.77
CA LEU A 71 -9.43 3.19 28.49
C LEU A 71 -10.29 3.83 27.38
N PRO A 72 -10.64 5.12 27.51
CA PRO A 72 -11.36 5.84 26.47
C PRO A 72 -10.53 6.00 25.19
N LYS A 73 -11.12 6.66 24.21
CA LYS A 73 -10.50 6.88 22.90
C LYS A 73 -9.15 7.59 23.04
N SER A 74 -8.09 6.91 22.62
CA SER A 74 -6.75 7.50 22.57
C SER A 74 -6.57 8.29 21.28
N ILE A 75 -5.78 9.35 21.32
CA ILE A 75 -5.54 10.25 20.18
C ILE A 75 -4.07 10.18 19.81
N LEU A 76 -3.79 10.01 18.52
CA LEU A 76 -2.44 10.08 17.96
C LEU A 76 -2.24 11.36 17.16
N ASN A 77 -1.16 12.07 17.50
CA ASN A 77 -0.64 13.20 16.74
C ASN A 77 0.77 12.87 16.26
N MET A 78 1.04 13.02 14.97
CA MET A 78 2.30 12.62 14.36
C MET A 78 2.72 13.57 13.24
N ASP A 79 3.95 14.05 13.32
CA ASP A 79 4.67 14.69 12.24
C ASP A 79 5.51 13.66 11.48
N VAL A 80 5.42 13.70 10.16
CA VAL A 80 6.26 12.93 9.25
C VAL A 80 7.30 13.87 8.68
N LEU A 81 8.57 13.53 8.88
CA LEU A 81 9.71 14.25 8.34
C LEU A 81 10.44 13.34 7.37
N ILE A 82 10.95 13.90 6.29
CA ILE A 82 11.76 13.20 5.30
C ILE A 82 13.06 13.97 5.18
N GLU A 83 14.17 13.31 5.46
CA GLU A 83 15.50 13.93 5.45
C GLU A 83 15.55 15.18 6.36
N GLY A 84 14.90 15.09 7.52
CA GLY A 84 14.77 16.17 8.50
C GLY A 84 13.82 17.30 8.10
N SER A 85 13.27 17.31 6.87
CA SER A 85 12.30 18.30 6.41
C SER A 85 10.87 17.84 6.72
N LYS A 86 10.03 18.72 7.27
CA LYS A 86 8.63 18.40 7.54
C LYS A 86 7.89 18.11 6.23
N PHE A 87 7.38 16.89 6.09
CA PHE A 87 6.57 16.45 4.96
C PHE A 87 5.08 16.69 5.22
N GLY A 88 4.60 16.24 6.38
CA GLY A 88 3.18 16.30 6.71
C GLY A 88 2.91 16.15 8.19
N ASN A 89 1.68 16.46 8.59
CA ASN A 89 1.18 16.29 9.94
C ASN A 89 -0.13 15.51 9.89
N PHE A 90 -0.24 14.51 10.76
CA PHE A 90 -1.42 13.69 10.98
C PHE A 90 -1.86 13.92 12.43
N SER A 91 -2.90 14.73 12.62
CA SER A 91 -3.42 15.08 13.94
C SER A 91 -4.76 14.42 14.21
N ASN A 92 -5.07 14.22 15.49
CA ASN A 92 -6.36 13.72 15.98
C ASN A 92 -6.77 12.36 15.41
N MET A 93 -5.81 11.47 15.14
CA MET A 93 -6.13 10.12 14.68
C MET A 93 -6.72 9.30 15.83
N ASP A 94 -7.99 8.87 15.67
CA ASP A 94 -8.72 8.09 16.68
C ASP A 94 -8.18 6.66 16.72
N LEU A 95 -7.51 6.34 17.83
CA LEU A 95 -6.96 5.01 18.11
C LEU A 95 -7.97 4.08 18.78
N GLY A 96 -9.24 4.49 18.92
CA GLY A 96 -10.30 3.71 19.54
C GLY A 96 -10.12 3.49 21.04
N LYS A 97 -11.05 2.72 21.62
CA LYS A 97 -10.99 2.32 23.03
C LYS A 97 -10.03 1.14 23.21
N ILE A 98 -9.45 1.02 24.40
CA ILE A 98 -8.54 -0.09 24.75
C ILE A 98 -9.14 -0.84 25.93
N GLU A 99 -9.53 -2.10 25.71
CA GLU A 99 -10.22 -2.90 26.71
C GLU A 99 -9.38 -3.12 27.98
N ALA A 100 -10.06 -3.41 29.08
CA ALA A 100 -9.43 -3.71 30.37
C ALA A 100 -8.35 -4.81 30.26
N LYS A 101 -7.20 -4.61 30.89
CA LYS A 101 -6.07 -5.55 30.95
C LYS A 101 -5.62 -6.09 29.59
N SER A 102 -5.80 -5.31 28.52
CA SER A 102 -5.52 -5.75 27.15
C SER A 102 -4.40 -4.93 26.51
N THR A 103 -3.81 -5.48 25.46
CA THR A 103 -2.94 -4.73 24.54
C THR A 103 -3.65 -4.66 23.20
N ARG A 104 -3.74 -3.45 22.63
CA ARG A 104 -4.33 -3.23 21.31
C ARG A 104 -3.24 -2.83 20.33
N ASP A 105 -3.18 -3.58 19.24
CA ASP A 105 -2.37 -3.24 18.09
C ASP A 105 -3.19 -2.41 17.11
N ILE A 106 -2.61 -1.29 16.69
CA ILE A 106 -3.29 -0.23 15.96
C ILE A 106 -2.48 0.04 14.70
N PRO A 107 -2.97 -0.39 13.53
CA PRO A 107 -2.36 -0.04 12.27
C PRO A 107 -2.71 1.41 11.93
N VAL A 108 -1.69 2.20 11.61
CA VAL A 108 -1.81 3.56 11.10
C VAL A 108 -1.21 3.57 9.70
N ASP A 109 -2.02 3.94 8.72
CA ASP A 109 -1.59 4.02 7.32
C ASP A 109 -1.15 5.46 7.02
N VAL A 110 0.12 5.62 6.67
CA VAL A 110 0.72 6.89 6.28
C VAL A 110 0.89 6.89 4.77
N VAL A 111 0.15 7.75 4.08
CA VAL A 111 0.19 7.86 2.62
C VAL A 111 1.05 9.05 2.23
N LEU A 112 2.15 8.79 1.51
CA LEU A 112 3.02 9.83 0.98
C LEU A 112 2.77 9.96 -0.53
N LYS A 113 2.31 11.13 -0.97
CA LYS A 113 2.11 11.43 -2.41
C LYS A 113 3.41 11.86 -3.05
N TYR A 114 3.69 11.37 -4.25
CA TYR A 114 4.91 11.74 -4.95
C TYR A 114 4.95 13.21 -5.38
N SER A 115 3.79 13.84 -5.61
CA SER A 115 3.70 15.28 -5.88
C SER A 115 4.42 16.10 -4.83
N ASP A 116 4.30 15.69 -3.58
CA ASP A 116 4.82 16.38 -2.41
C ASP A 116 6.30 16.03 -2.17
N LEU A 117 6.76 14.90 -2.72
CA LEU A 117 8.17 14.46 -2.67
C LEU A 117 9.04 15.04 -3.79
N LEU A 118 8.46 15.65 -4.82
CA LEU A 118 9.21 16.18 -5.97
C LEU A 118 10.29 17.17 -5.58
N GLU A 119 10.01 18.07 -4.63
CA GLU A 119 10.99 19.05 -4.16
C GLU A 119 12.15 18.39 -3.40
N ILE A 120 11.87 17.34 -2.62
CA ILE A 120 12.87 16.59 -1.88
C ILE A 120 13.78 15.85 -2.85
N TYR A 121 13.21 15.17 -3.86
CA TYR A 121 13.98 14.48 -4.89
C TYR A 121 14.88 15.42 -5.70
N LYS A 122 14.42 16.64 -5.99
CA LYS A 122 15.24 17.66 -6.68
C LYS A 122 16.43 18.13 -5.85
N LYS A 123 16.27 18.24 -4.52
CA LYS A 123 17.34 18.68 -3.60
C LYS A 123 18.37 17.58 -3.34
N LEU A 124 18.01 16.32 -3.53
CA LEU A 124 18.83 15.15 -3.21
C LEU A 124 19.04 14.24 -4.44
N PRO A 125 19.68 14.75 -5.51
CA PRO A 125 19.88 13.96 -6.72
C PRO A 125 20.75 12.73 -6.45
N GLY A 126 20.35 11.58 -6.99
CA GLY A 126 21.12 10.34 -6.90
C GLY A 126 20.97 9.56 -5.60
N LYS A 127 20.31 10.12 -4.57
CA LYS A 127 20.10 9.41 -3.30
C LYS A 127 19.01 8.34 -3.45
N GLU A 128 19.38 7.05 -3.36
CA GLU A 128 18.45 5.92 -3.55
C GLU A 128 17.58 5.62 -2.31
N ILE A 129 17.99 6.05 -1.13
CA ILE A 129 17.30 5.81 0.15
C ILE A 129 17.07 7.13 0.86
N LEU A 130 15.86 7.37 1.31
CA LEU A 130 15.50 8.50 2.14
C LEU A 130 15.22 8.06 3.58
N GLU A 131 15.70 8.85 4.55
CA GLU A 131 15.32 8.69 5.95
C GLU A 131 13.99 9.37 6.21
N VAL A 132 12.99 8.60 6.67
CA VAL A 132 11.72 9.09 7.19
C VAL A 132 11.78 9.04 8.71
N SER A 133 11.46 10.15 9.36
CA SER A 133 11.27 10.21 10.81
C SER A 133 9.80 10.42 11.13
N LEU A 134 9.24 9.57 11.99
CA LEU A 134 7.90 9.69 12.54
C LEU A 134 8.04 10.21 13.97
N ASN A 135 7.65 11.47 14.19
CA ASN A 135 7.73 12.12 15.50
C ASN A 135 6.31 12.39 15.98
N GLY A 136 5.94 11.93 17.16
CA GLY A 136 4.56 12.11 17.60
C GLY A 136 4.34 11.95 19.09
N ASN A 137 3.09 12.15 19.47
CA ASN A 137 2.58 11.99 20.82
C ASN A 137 1.29 11.18 20.76
N ILE A 138 1.14 10.24 21.69
CA ILE A 138 -0.11 9.54 21.92
C ILE A 138 -0.68 9.98 23.24
N ASP A 139 -1.89 10.51 23.19
CA ASP A 139 -2.65 10.92 24.36
C ASP A 139 -3.64 9.81 24.71
N VAL A 140 -3.44 9.22 25.89
CA VAL A 140 -4.27 8.14 26.45
C VAL A 140 -5.07 8.70 27.62
N PRO A 141 -6.36 9.00 27.44
CA PRO A 141 -7.21 9.48 28.53
C PRO A 141 -7.39 8.42 29.60
N ILE A 142 -7.58 8.85 30.84
CA ILE A 142 -7.92 7.96 31.96
C ILE A 142 -9.41 8.10 32.30
N PRO A 143 -10.16 6.99 32.48
CA PRO A 143 -11.55 7.05 32.93
C PRO A 143 -11.68 7.74 34.29
N GLU A 144 -12.72 8.55 34.47
CA GLU A 144 -13.02 9.19 35.77
C GLU A 144 -13.26 8.17 36.90
N SER A 145 -13.63 6.93 36.56
CA SER A 145 -13.79 5.82 37.49
C SER A 145 -12.48 5.28 38.07
N LEU A 146 -11.34 5.62 37.46
CA LEU A 146 -10.00 5.37 37.98
C LEU A 146 -9.50 6.65 38.65
N PRO A 147 -9.45 6.72 39.98
CA PRO A 147 -8.71 7.76 40.70
C PRO A 147 -7.20 7.49 40.59
N ALA A 148 -6.68 7.36 39.37
CA ALA A 148 -5.25 7.20 39.13
C ALA A 148 -4.59 8.60 39.18
N VAL A 149 -3.86 8.86 40.27
CA VAL A 149 -2.77 9.87 40.37
C VAL A 149 -3.16 11.31 39.98
N GLY A 150 -4.44 11.71 40.03
CA GLY A 150 -4.86 13.08 39.72
C GLY A 150 -4.57 13.54 38.28
N GLN A 151 -4.23 12.62 37.37
CA GLN A 151 -3.93 12.90 35.96
C GLN A 151 -5.13 12.51 35.09
N LYS A 152 -5.51 13.39 34.16
CA LYS A 152 -6.63 13.16 33.23
C LYS A 152 -6.23 12.34 32.00
N SER A 153 -4.93 12.29 31.69
CA SER A 153 -4.37 11.59 30.54
C SER A 153 -2.88 11.32 30.73
N PHE A 154 -2.36 10.30 30.04
CA PHE A 154 -0.92 10.10 29.82
C PHE A 154 -0.57 10.47 28.39
N THR A 155 0.56 11.15 28.21
CA THR A 155 1.10 11.49 26.89
C THR A 155 2.42 10.75 26.69
N PHE A 156 2.50 9.97 25.61
CA PHE A 156 3.68 9.20 25.25
C PHE A 156 4.33 9.79 24.00
N PRO A 157 5.44 10.53 24.13
CA PRO A 157 6.22 10.96 22.98
C PRO A 157 6.92 9.77 22.35
N PHE A 158 7.02 9.76 21.02
CA PHE A 158 7.80 8.78 20.29
C PHE A 158 8.51 9.43 19.11
N GLN A 159 9.64 8.81 18.74
CA GLN A 159 10.38 9.12 17.53
C GLN A 159 10.88 7.81 16.95
N GLU A 160 10.54 7.57 15.68
CA GLU A 160 11.03 6.40 14.94
C GLU A 160 11.60 6.83 13.61
N LYS A 161 12.66 6.15 13.18
CA LYS A 161 13.27 6.34 11.87
C LYS A 161 13.08 5.12 11.00
N LYS A 162 12.70 5.32 9.74
CA LYS A 162 12.59 4.29 8.73
C LYS A 162 13.23 4.74 7.43
N GLN A 163 13.95 3.83 6.78
CA GLN A 163 14.44 4.05 5.43
C GLN A 163 13.35 3.68 4.40
N ILE A 164 13.09 4.59 3.47
CA ILE A 164 12.23 4.37 2.30
C ILE A 164 13.04 4.58 1.02
N PRO A 165 12.65 3.99 -0.11
CA PRO A 165 13.36 4.18 -1.36
C PRO A 165 12.90 5.46 -2.06
N ALA A 166 13.81 6.12 -2.76
CA ALA A 166 13.51 7.25 -3.62
C ALA A 166 12.85 6.78 -4.93
N ILE A 167 11.52 6.80 -4.95
CA ILE A 167 10.70 6.28 -6.05
C ILE A 167 9.71 7.33 -6.60
N LEU A 168 9.62 7.36 -7.92
CA LEU A 168 8.72 8.16 -8.75
C LEU A 168 8.44 7.37 -10.04
N PRO A 169 7.68 6.26 -9.94
CA PRO A 169 7.43 5.38 -11.07
C PRO A 169 6.50 6.03 -12.09
N THR A 170 6.80 5.81 -13.37
CA THR A 170 5.95 6.13 -14.51
C THR A 170 5.81 4.91 -15.40
N ILE A 171 4.69 4.81 -16.11
CA ILE A 171 4.41 3.72 -17.05
C ILE A 171 3.97 4.29 -18.39
N GLU A 172 4.53 3.72 -19.46
CA GLU A 172 4.22 4.10 -20.85
C GLU A 172 3.96 2.85 -21.68
N ILE A 173 3.04 2.95 -22.65
CA ILE A 173 2.78 1.91 -23.65
C ILE A 173 3.56 2.28 -24.90
N THR A 174 4.43 1.39 -25.36
CA THR A 174 5.25 1.60 -26.57
C THR A 174 5.17 0.40 -27.50
N ASN A 175 5.58 0.57 -28.77
CA ASN A 175 5.67 -0.51 -29.75
C ASN A 175 4.36 -1.29 -29.96
N PHE A 176 3.22 -0.62 -29.80
CA PHE A 176 1.92 -1.25 -29.93
C PHE A 176 1.64 -1.64 -31.38
N LYS A 177 1.33 -2.91 -31.62
CA LYS A 177 0.97 -3.44 -32.93
C LYS A 177 -0.05 -4.57 -32.82
N ILE A 178 -0.97 -4.58 -33.77
CA ILE A 178 -1.94 -5.65 -33.95
C ILE A 178 -1.47 -6.50 -35.14
N ILE A 179 -1.36 -7.80 -34.92
CA ILE A 179 -0.86 -8.76 -35.90
C ILE A 179 -2.07 -9.39 -36.58
N LYS A 180 -2.16 -9.19 -37.90
CA LYS A 180 -3.21 -9.82 -38.70
C LYS A 180 -3.07 -11.35 -38.62
N PRO A 181 -4.13 -12.10 -38.26
CA PRO A 181 -4.10 -13.55 -38.26
C PRO A 181 -3.81 -14.12 -39.65
N ASP A 182 -3.14 -15.28 -39.69
CA ASP A 182 -2.88 -16.02 -40.92
C ASP A 182 -4.21 -16.45 -41.60
N PRO A 183 -4.43 -16.15 -42.89
CA PRO A 183 -5.60 -16.61 -43.64
C PRO A 183 -5.91 -18.09 -43.49
N GLN A 184 -4.89 -18.96 -43.43
CA GLN A 184 -5.10 -20.41 -43.26
C GLN A 184 -5.70 -20.75 -41.90
N LYS A 185 -5.29 -20.05 -40.84
CA LYS A 185 -5.87 -20.20 -39.49
C LYS A 185 -7.32 -19.75 -39.45
N ILE A 186 -7.65 -18.65 -40.14
CA ILE A 186 -9.02 -18.14 -40.23
C ILE A 186 -9.95 -19.16 -40.90
N ILE A 187 -9.51 -19.75 -42.03
CA ILE A 187 -10.27 -20.78 -42.75
C ILE A 187 -10.49 -22.01 -41.88
N ALA A 188 -9.45 -22.46 -41.17
CA ALA A 188 -9.51 -23.62 -40.28
C ALA A 188 -10.50 -23.41 -39.12
N SER A 189 -10.59 -22.20 -38.55
CA SER A 189 -11.47 -21.91 -37.41
C SER A 189 -12.94 -21.65 -37.77
N SER A 190 -13.28 -21.40 -39.04
CA SER A 190 -14.60 -20.82 -39.38
C SER A 190 -15.28 -21.35 -40.65
N GLY A 191 -14.60 -22.19 -41.44
CA GLY A 191 -15.08 -22.61 -42.75
C GLY A 191 -14.97 -21.49 -43.79
N SER A 192 -15.03 -21.85 -45.08
CA SER A 192 -14.71 -20.95 -46.19
C SER A 192 -15.63 -19.72 -46.31
N ALA A 193 -16.91 -19.85 -45.96
CA ALA A 193 -17.89 -18.77 -46.09
C ALA A 193 -17.67 -17.62 -45.08
N LEU A 194 -17.43 -17.93 -43.79
CA LEU A 194 -17.17 -16.92 -42.76
C LEU A 194 -15.76 -16.35 -42.84
N ALA A 195 -14.79 -17.15 -43.33
CA ALA A 195 -13.42 -16.71 -43.49
C ALA A 195 -13.28 -15.50 -44.43
N GLY A 196 -14.05 -15.47 -45.54
CA GLY A 196 -14.07 -14.34 -46.46
C GLY A 196 -14.50 -13.03 -45.79
N SER A 197 -15.60 -13.07 -45.05
CA SER A 197 -16.11 -11.92 -44.28
C SER A 197 -15.14 -11.49 -43.19
N ALA A 198 -14.53 -12.45 -42.48
CA ALA A 198 -13.54 -12.15 -41.43
C ALA A 198 -12.28 -11.49 -42.00
N MET A 199 -11.76 -11.98 -43.13
CA MET A 199 -10.61 -11.38 -43.81
C MET A 199 -10.93 -9.95 -44.27
N SER A 200 -12.08 -9.74 -44.90
CA SER A 200 -12.53 -8.40 -45.33
C SER A 200 -12.71 -7.44 -44.15
N TYR A 201 -13.29 -7.92 -43.04
CA TYR A 201 -13.41 -7.14 -41.82
C TYR A 201 -12.05 -6.75 -41.23
N LEU A 202 -11.11 -7.71 -41.15
CA LEU A 202 -9.73 -7.45 -40.70
C LEU A 202 -8.99 -6.46 -41.60
N ASP A 203 -9.20 -6.52 -42.92
CA ASP A 203 -8.65 -5.55 -43.87
C ASP A 203 -9.22 -4.15 -43.65
N ASN A 204 -10.52 -4.03 -43.39
CA ASN A 204 -11.12 -2.73 -43.05
C ASN A 204 -10.64 -2.22 -41.68
N LEU A 205 -10.50 -3.13 -40.71
CA LEU A 205 -10.07 -2.81 -39.34
C LEU A 205 -8.62 -2.34 -39.28
N LEU A 206 -7.70 -3.07 -39.92
CA LEU A 206 -6.26 -2.83 -39.84
C LEU A 206 -5.72 -1.98 -41.01
N GLY A 207 -6.43 -1.94 -42.14
CA GLY A 207 -5.97 -1.31 -43.39
C GLY A 207 -6.17 0.20 -43.48
N GLY A 208 -6.74 0.85 -42.45
CA GLY A 208 -6.88 2.31 -42.41
C GLY A 208 -7.78 2.93 -43.50
N GLY A 209 -8.62 2.12 -44.14
CA GLY A 209 -9.52 2.57 -45.20
C GLY A 209 -10.63 3.49 -44.67
N GLY A 210 -11.05 4.48 -45.47
CA GLY A 210 -12.01 5.53 -45.08
C GLY A 210 -13.43 5.07 -44.74
N LYS A 211 -13.71 3.77 -44.68
CA LYS A 211 -14.98 3.20 -44.21
C LYS A 211 -14.81 2.63 -42.80
N SER A 212 -15.67 3.04 -41.88
CA SER A 212 -15.73 2.47 -40.53
C SER A 212 -15.96 0.97 -40.60
N ALA A 213 -15.13 0.18 -39.92
CA ALA A 213 -15.31 -1.27 -39.84
C ALA A 213 -16.56 -1.64 -39.03
N GLY A 214 -17.00 -0.79 -38.10
CA GLY A 214 -18.08 -1.10 -37.16
C GLY A 214 -17.73 -2.26 -36.22
N SER A 215 -18.74 -2.83 -35.55
CA SER A 215 -18.52 -3.99 -34.68
C SER A 215 -18.46 -5.29 -35.47
N ALA A 216 -17.69 -6.26 -34.99
CA ALA A 216 -17.60 -7.58 -35.61
C ALA A 216 -18.96 -8.30 -35.67
N VAL A 217 -19.79 -8.12 -34.63
CA VAL A 217 -21.17 -8.63 -34.60
C VAL A 217 -22.00 -8.05 -35.74
N SER A 218 -21.92 -6.74 -35.99
CA SER A 218 -22.65 -6.10 -37.11
C SER A 218 -22.16 -6.54 -38.48
N ALA A 219 -20.91 -7.02 -38.58
CA ALA A 219 -20.34 -7.62 -39.77
C ALA A 219 -20.69 -9.13 -39.93
N GLY A 220 -21.55 -9.67 -39.07
CA GLY A 220 -21.98 -11.08 -39.12
C GLY A 220 -20.96 -12.08 -38.55
N LEU A 221 -20.00 -11.62 -37.75
CA LEU A 221 -18.89 -12.45 -37.25
C LEU A 221 -19.13 -13.00 -35.83
N SER A 222 -20.37 -13.05 -35.35
CA SER A 222 -20.67 -13.53 -33.98
C SER A 222 -20.22 -14.97 -33.70
N ALA A 223 -20.19 -15.81 -34.73
CA ALA A 223 -19.79 -17.21 -34.65
C ALA A 223 -18.28 -17.44 -34.93
N ILE A 224 -17.50 -16.38 -35.18
CA ILE A 224 -16.07 -16.54 -35.48
C ILE A 224 -15.27 -16.89 -34.21
N GLU A 225 -14.40 -17.88 -34.31
CA GLU A 225 -13.44 -18.26 -33.27
C GLU A 225 -12.01 -18.01 -33.75
N VAL A 226 -11.73 -16.73 -34.02
CA VAL A 226 -10.41 -16.26 -34.42
C VAL A 226 -9.93 -15.24 -33.40
N ASP A 227 -8.76 -15.49 -32.85
CA ASP A 227 -8.05 -14.54 -32.00
C ASP A 227 -7.11 -13.67 -32.84
N VAL A 228 -7.03 -12.39 -32.48
CA VAL A 228 -6.15 -11.42 -33.10
C VAL A 228 -5.03 -11.09 -32.13
N ASP A 229 -3.80 -11.43 -32.52
CA ASP A 229 -2.62 -11.22 -31.70
C ASP A 229 -2.28 -9.72 -31.63
N THR A 230 -1.86 -9.28 -30.44
CA THR A 230 -1.39 -7.93 -30.16
C THR A 230 -0.09 -8.00 -29.37
N GLU A 231 0.89 -7.21 -29.79
CA GLU A 231 2.15 -7.06 -29.08
C GLU A 231 2.36 -5.58 -28.72
N PHE A 232 2.86 -5.33 -27.52
CA PHE A 232 3.29 -4.01 -27.08
C PHE A 232 4.25 -4.16 -25.91
N ASP A 233 4.97 -3.08 -25.60
CA ASP A 233 5.83 -3.01 -24.44
C ASP A 233 5.24 -2.06 -23.41
N LEU A 234 5.30 -2.45 -22.13
CA LEU A 234 5.12 -1.53 -21.03
C LEU A 234 6.50 -1.12 -20.53
N VAL A 235 6.81 0.17 -20.66
CA VAL A 235 8.06 0.76 -20.16
C VAL A 235 7.76 1.38 -18.80
N LEU A 236 8.27 0.76 -17.75
CA LEU A 236 8.19 1.28 -16.38
C LEU A 236 9.51 1.96 -16.05
N THR A 237 9.47 3.24 -15.71
CA THR A 237 10.66 4.03 -15.38
C THR A 237 10.52 4.62 -13.99
N ASN A 238 11.55 4.54 -13.17
CA ASN A 238 11.69 5.35 -11.96
C ASN A 238 12.40 6.67 -12.29
N LYS A 239 11.68 7.79 -12.20
CA LYS A 239 12.26 9.12 -12.39
C LYS A 239 13.10 9.59 -11.20
N ALA A 240 13.00 8.91 -10.06
CA ALA A 240 13.85 9.15 -8.90
C ALA A 240 15.15 8.28 -8.98
N SER A 241 15.71 7.90 -7.83
CA SER A 241 17.06 7.32 -7.78
C SER A 241 17.08 5.80 -7.62
N SER A 242 16.12 5.19 -6.94
CA SER A 242 16.16 3.75 -6.66
C SER A 242 16.00 2.89 -7.92
N LYS A 243 16.59 1.70 -7.91
CA LYS A 243 16.41 0.69 -8.96
C LYS A 243 15.22 -0.20 -8.64
N LEU A 244 14.38 -0.43 -9.64
CA LEU A 244 13.09 -1.11 -9.53
C LEU A 244 13.11 -2.40 -10.34
N ASN A 245 12.90 -3.53 -9.67
CA ASN A 245 12.96 -4.85 -10.27
C ASN A 245 11.60 -5.55 -10.19
N PHE A 246 10.88 -5.62 -11.31
CA PHE A 246 9.58 -6.30 -11.36
C PHE A 246 9.77 -7.81 -11.55
N SER A 247 9.05 -8.61 -10.77
CA SER A 247 9.08 -10.09 -10.87
C SER A 247 7.82 -10.71 -11.44
N SER A 248 6.71 -9.97 -11.48
CA SER A 248 5.44 -10.41 -12.04
C SER A 248 4.72 -9.21 -12.63
N LEU A 249 3.69 -9.43 -13.43
CA LEU A 249 2.75 -8.38 -13.80
C LEU A 249 1.43 -9.05 -14.17
N LYS A 250 0.33 -8.46 -13.73
CA LYS A 250 -1.00 -8.69 -14.29
C LYS A 250 -1.51 -7.34 -14.77
N TYR A 251 -2.12 -7.30 -15.93
CA TYR A 251 -2.67 -6.06 -16.46
C TYR A 251 -4.08 -6.23 -17.04
N ASN A 252 -4.81 -5.12 -17.07
CA ASN A 252 -6.01 -4.90 -17.85
C ASN A 252 -5.81 -3.59 -18.62
N LEU A 253 -6.03 -3.63 -19.93
CA LEU A 253 -6.00 -2.48 -20.82
C LEU A 253 -7.40 -2.29 -21.40
N ASP A 254 -7.98 -1.14 -21.11
CA ASP A 254 -9.25 -0.70 -21.68
C ASP A 254 -8.95 0.37 -22.74
N LEU A 255 -9.67 0.32 -23.86
CA LEU A 255 -9.64 1.34 -24.92
C LEU A 255 -11.02 1.99 -24.99
N ASN A 256 -11.09 3.32 -24.92
CA ASN A 256 -12.36 4.07 -24.90
C ASN A 256 -13.35 3.58 -23.83
N ASN A 257 -12.85 3.24 -22.62
CA ASN A 257 -13.61 2.65 -21.51
C ASN A 257 -14.20 1.26 -21.79
N GLU A 258 -13.74 0.57 -22.83
CA GLU A 258 -14.13 -0.79 -23.15
C GLU A 258 -12.97 -1.75 -22.93
N LYS A 259 -13.24 -2.89 -22.30
CA LYS A 259 -12.23 -3.92 -22.06
C LYS A 259 -11.64 -4.39 -23.38
N PHE A 260 -10.32 -4.24 -23.52
CA PHE A 260 -9.62 -4.61 -24.75
C PHE A 260 -8.68 -5.80 -24.54
N LEU A 261 -7.70 -5.68 -23.64
CA LEU A 261 -6.73 -6.74 -23.36
C LEU A 261 -6.57 -6.97 -21.86
N SER A 262 -6.24 -8.20 -21.48
CA SER A 262 -5.84 -8.52 -20.13
C SER A 262 -4.93 -9.73 -20.14
N GLY A 263 -3.98 -9.79 -19.22
CA GLY A 263 -3.15 -10.98 -19.10
C GLY A 263 -1.91 -10.80 -18.25
N ASN A 264 -1.00 -11.72 -18.46
CA ASN A 264 0.30 -11.78 -17.81
C ASN A 264 1.36 -11.63 -18.92
N PRO A 265 2.47 -10.91 -18.69
CA PRO A 265 3.47 -10.63 -19.70
C PRO A 265 4.26 -11.88 -20.09
N GLY A 266 4.83 -11.87 -21.30
CA GLY A 266 5.70 -12.95 -21.76
C GLY A 266 7.15 -12.81 -21.28
N GLN A 267 7.63 -11.58 -21.08
CA GLN A 267 9.00 -11.31 -20.65
C GLN A 267 9.10 -9.99 -19.87
N ILE A 268 9.86 -9.99 -18.78
CA ILE A 268 10.22 -8.78 -18.01
C ILE A 268 11.74 -8.61 -18.08
N ILE A 269 12.19 -7.44 -18.52
CA ILE A 269 13.61 -7.07 -18.61
C ILE A 269 13.81 -5.89 -17.64
N ASN A 270 14.59 -6.08 -16.58
CA ASN A 270 14.90 -5.03 -15.61
C ASN A 270 16.30 -4.46 -15.89
N ASN A 271 16.37 -3.15 -16.11
CA ASN A 271 17.57 -2.38 -16.46
C ASN A 271 17.77 -1.23 -15.45
N GLY A 272 17.86 -1.56 -14.17
CA GLY A 272 18.08 -0.59 -13.09
C GLY A 272 16.86 0.29 -12.82
N LYS A 273 16.83 1.50 -13.40
CA LYS A 273 15.70 2.44 -13.22
C LYS A 273 14.59 2.24 -14.24
N GLU A 274 14.85 1.48 -15.30
CA GLU A 274 13.89 1.21 -16.35
C GLU A 274 13.65 -0.30 -16.41
N SER A 275 12.39 -0.70 -16.59
CA SER A 275 12.00 -2.06 -16.87
C SER A 275 11.10 -2.10 -18.08
N ILE A 276 11.42 -2.98 -19.02
CA ILE A 276 10.66 -3.20 -20.24
C ILE A 276 9.92 -4.52 -20.09
N ILE A 277 8.60 -4.47 -20.13
CA ILE A 277 7.74 -5.63 -20.04
C ILE A 277 7.14 -5.89 -21.42
N LYS A 278 7.56 -6.97 -22.06
CA LYS A 278 7.06 -7.37 -23.38
C LYS A 278 5.75 -8.12 -23.24
N ILE A 279 4.69 -7.55 -23.79
CA ILE A 279 3.36 -8.11 -23.79
C ILE A 279 3.09 -8.77 -25.13
N LYS A 280 2.64 -10.02 -25.07
CA LYS A 280 2.01 -10.74 -26.18
C LYS A 280 0.66 -11.22 -25.68
N SER A 281 -0.41 -10.75 -26.28
CA SER A 281 -1.77 -11.07 -25.91
C SER A 281 -2.63 -11.20 -27.16
N SER A 282 -3.86 -11.64 -26.99
CA SER A 282 -4.81 -11.74 -28.08
C SER A 282 -6.20 -11.32 -27.60
N PHE A 283 -7.01 -10.82 -28.52
CA PHE A 283 -8.44 -10.59 -28.30
C PHE A 283 -9.26 -11.37 -29.34
N PRO A 284 -10.41 -11.93 -28.96
CA PRO A 284 -11.31 -12.57 -29.92
C PRO A 284 -11.82 -11.57 -30.94
N LEU A 285 -11.78 -11.89 -32.23
CA LEU A 285 -12.28 -11.00 -33.29
C LEU A 285 -13.76 -10.62 -33.07
N LYS A 286 -14.56 -11.56 -32.57
CA LYS A 286 -15.97 -11.32 -32.22
C LYS A 286 -16.18 -10.29 -31.10
N SER A 287 -15.18 -10.01 -30.26
CA SER A 287 -15.29 -9.03 -29.19
C SER A 287 -15.01 -7.60 -29.64
N VAL A 288 -14.64 -7.39 -30.90
CA VAL A 288 -14.40 -6.03 -31.43
C VAL A 288 -15.73 -5.28 -31.54
N SER A 289 -15.89 -4.30 -30.68
CA SER A 289 -16.99 -3.33 -30.71
C SER A 289 -16.72 -2.21 -31.73
N SER A 290 -17.71 -1.34 -31.94
CA SER A 290 -17.52 -0.14 -32.76
C SER A 290 -16.50 0.83 -32.14
N GLY A 291 -16.43 0.92 -30.80
CA GLY A 291 -15.47 1.77 -30.09
C GLY A 291 -14.03 1.30 -30.23
N ILE A 292 -13.81 -0.01 -30.09
CA ILE A 292 -12.50 -0.65 -30.31
C ILE A 292 -12.11 -0.57 -31.79
N ALA A 293 -13.05 -0.84 -32.71
CA ALA A 293 -12.79 -0.73 -34.15
C ALA A 293 -12.35 0.68 -34.55
N ALA A 294 -13.04 1.70 -34.04
CA ALA A 294 -12.68 3.09 -34.28
C ALA A 294 -11.30 3.45 -33.71
N ALA A 295 -10.95 2.95 -32.52
CA ALA A 295 -9.63 3.12 -31.93
C ALA A 295 -8.52 2.51 -32.80
N ILE A 296 -8.71 1.28 -33.26
CA ILE A 296 -7.76 0.55 -34.11
C ILE A 296 -7.58 1.26 -35.46
N GLN A 297 -8.68 1.63 -36.12
CA GLN A 297 -8.62 2.32 -37.42
C GLN A 297 -7.98 3.71 -37.32
N LYS A 298 -8.26 4.45 -36.24
CA LYS A 298 -7.66 5.78 -35.99
C LYS A 298 -6.23 5.70 -35.49
N LYS A 299 -5.74 4.51 -35.12
CA LYS A 299 -4.39 4.35 -34.55
C LYS A 299 -4.18 5.23 -33.32
N SER A 300 -5.27 5.46 -32.57
CA SER A 300 -5.31 6.38 -31.44
C SER A 300 -6.50 6.06 -30.57
N SER A 301 -6.30 6.06 -29.25
CA SER A 301 -7.37 5.82 -28.30
C SER A 301 -7.05 6.46 -26.96
N ASP A 302 -8.11 6.86 -26.26
CA ASP A 302 -8.04 6.99 -24.82
C ASP A 302 -7.92 5.59 -24.22
N PHE A 303 -7.13 5.47 -23.15
CA PHE A 303 -6.86 4.21 -22.51
C PHE A 303 -6.94 4.30 -21.00
N GLN A 304 -7.23 3.16 -20.39
CA GLN A 304 -7.00 2.92 -18.97
C GLN A 304 -6.22 1.62 -18.80
N LEU A 305 -5.04 1.72 -18.21
CA LEU A 305 -4.15 0.61 -17.94
C LEU A 305 -4.10 0.36 -16.43
N LYS A 306 -4.64 -0.77 -16.00
CA LYS A 306 -4.63 -1.19 -14.59
C LYS A 306 -3.80 -2.44 -14.40
N GLY A 307 -3.26 -2.63 -13.21
CA GLY A 307 -2.62 -3.89 -12.89
C GLY A 307 -1.85 -3.93 -11.59
N ASP A 308 -1.27 -5.09 -11.34
CA ASP A 308 -0.57 -5.43 -10.12
C ASP A 308 0.75 -6.15 -10.44
N SER A 309 1.74 -5.95 -9.59
CA SER A 309 3.07 -6.52 -9.69
C SER A 309 3.71 -6.69 -8.31
N LEU A 310 4.72 -7.55 -8.23
CA LEU A 310 5.68 -7.57 -7.14
C LEU A 310 6.95 -6.83 -7.56
N LEU A 311 7.23 -5.74 -6.85
CA LEU A 311 8.37 -4.86 -7.05
C LEU A 311 9.47 -5.17 -6.03
N GLY A 312 10.64 -5.56 -6.51
CA GLY A 312 11.87 -5.63 -5.74
C GLY A 312 12.62 -4.31 -5.80
N ILE A 313 13.18 -3.88 -4.67
CA ILE A 313 13.93 -2.63 -4.57
C ILE A 313 15.34 -2.94 -4.07
N GLU A 314 16.35 -2.74 -4.92
CA GLU A 314 17.73 -3.14 -4.62
C GLU A 314 18.28 -2.46 -3.37
N ALA A 315 17.98 -1.17 -3.21
CA ALA A 315 18.41 -0.36 -2.08
C ALA A 315 17.87 -0.86 -0.73
N LEU A 316 16.81 -1.68 -0.74
CA LEU A 316 16.21 -2.28 0.45
C LEU A 316 16.46 -3.80 0.52
N GLY A 317 17.52 -4.30 -0.11
CA GLY A 317 17.84 -5.73 -0.11
C GLY A 317 16.89 -6.58 -0.96
N ASN A 318 16.24 -5.98 -1.96
CA ASN A 318 15.28 -6.64 -2.87
C ASN A 318 14.03 -7.22 -2.19
N GLU A 319 13.59 -6.62 -1.08
CA GLU A 319 12.28 -6.91 -0.50
C GLU A 319 11.17 -6.76 -1.56
N LYS A 320 10.27 -7.75 -1.65
CA LYS A 320 9.16 -7.76 -2.59
C LYS A 320 7.98 -6.99 -2.01
N ILE A 321 7.67 -5.85 -2.62
CA ILE A 321 6.60 -4.96 -2.23
C ILE A 321 5.51 -5.00 -3.29
N ASN A 322 4.25 -4.94 -2.86
CA ASN A 322 3.13 -4.85 -3.79
C ASN A 322 3.17 -3.52 -4.54
N PHE A 323 3.13 -3.61 -5.87
CA PHE A 323 3.01 -2.48 -6.77
C PHE A 323 1.70 -2.57 -7.55
N SER A 324 0.86 -1.54 -7.47
CA SER A 324 -0.35 -1.44 -8.28
C SER A 324 -0.35 -0.17 -9.12
N PHE A 325 -0.95 -0.23 -10.30
CA PHE A 325 -1.05 0.92 -11.19
C PHE A 325 -2.45 1.05 -11.75
N ASP A 326 -2.90 2.29 -11.87
CA ASP A 326 -4.07 2.70 -12.65
C ASP A 326 -3.66 3.96 -13.40
N LYS A 327 -3.49 3.83 -14.72
CA LYS A 327 -3.02 4.90 -15.59
C LYS A 327 -4.05 5.16 -16.68
N MET A 328 -4.60 6.36 -16.66
CA MET A 328 -5.38 6.88 -17.78
C MET A 328 -4.51 7.77 -18.67
N GLY A 329 -4.84 7.81 -19.96
CA GLY A 329 -4.20 8.70 -20.92
C GLY A 329 -4.75 8.53 -22.33
N ASN A 330 -4.04 9.12 -23.29
CA ASN A 330 -4.26 8.93 -24.71
C ASN A 330 -2.94 8.47 -25.33
N PHE A 331 -2.98 7.50 -26.23
CA PHE A 331 -1.79 7.12 -27.01
C PHE A 331 -2.13 6.95 -28.49
N LYS A 332 -1.08 7.06 -29.32
CA LYS A 332 -1.11 6.89 -30.76
C LYS A 332 -0.06 5.86 -31.16
N TRP A 333 -0.35 5.03 -32.15
CA TRP A 333 0.54 3.95 -32.60
C TRP A 333 0.52 3.72 -34.10
#